data_AF-A0AAU7XGQ3-F1
#
_entry.id   AF-A0AAU7XGQ3-F1
#
_cell.length_a   1.000
_cell.length_b   1.000
_cell.length_c   1.000
_cell.angle_alpha   90.00
_cell.angle_beta   90.00
_cell.angle_gamma   90.00
#
_symmetry.space_group_name_H-M   'P 1'
#
loop_
_entity.id
_entity.type
_entity.pdbx_description
1 polymer ?
#
loop_
_entity_poly.entity_id
_entity_poly.type
_entity_poly.pdbx_seq_one_letter_code
_entity_poly.pdbx_strand_id
1 'polypeptide(L)'
;MANRNTRTPPPRASGRWPLQTAKARLSEVVRAARTEGPQRVTVHGQDAVVVVAAEDFEGSKRTGADLVAALSGSPLAEVEFERTSFKAPMRDVSL
;
A
#
# COMPACT_ATOMS: atom_id res chain seq x y z
N MET A 1 -20.11 -15.74 -29.62
CA MET A 1 -20.36 -14.39 -29.09
C MET A 1 -20.95 -14.49 -27.69
N ALA A 2 -20.59 -13.55 -26.81
CA ALA A 2 -20.94 -13.40 -25.38
C ALA A 2 -20.11 -14.23 -24.37
N ASN A 3 -18.89 -13.79 -24.07
CA ASN A 3 -18.23 -14.13 -22.81
C ASN A 3 -18.64 -13.10 -21.74
N ARG A 4 -19.49 -13.50 -20.80
CA ARG A 4 -19.80 -12.70 -19.60
C ARG A 4 -18.59 -12.79 -18.66
N ASN A 5 -17.66 -11.85 -18.78
CA ASN A 5 -16.68 -11.59 -17.73
C ASN A 5 -17.44 -11.11 -16.48
N THR A 6 -17.75 -12.04 -15.58
CA THR A 6 -18.10 -11.73 -14.20
C THR A 6 -16.89 -11.09 -13.53
N ARG A 7 -16.75 -9.77 -13.67
CA ARG A 7 -15.93 -8.98 -12.76
C ARG A 7 -16.66 -9.01 -11.42
N THR A 8 -16.35 -10.00 -10.60
CA THR A 8 -16.70 -10.00 -9.18
C THR A 8 -16.32 -8.62 -8.61
N PRO A 9 -17.26 -7.84 -8.06
CA PRO A 9 -16.90 -6.61 -7.39
C PRO A 9 -15.93 -6.99 -6.26
N PRO A 10 -14.80 -6.30 -6.09
CA PRO A 10 -13.94 -6.55 -4.94
C PRO A 10 -14.76 -6.45 -3.65
N PRO A 11 -14.42 -7.20 -2.59
CA PRO A 11 -15.11 -7.13 -1.31
C PRO A 11 -15.29 -5.66 -0.90
N ARG A 12 -16.48 -5.32 -0.42
CA ARG A 12 -16.87 -3.95 -0.05
C ARG A 12 -15.73 -3.28 0.70
N ALA A 13 -15.21 -2.21 0.11
CA ALA A 13 -14.02 -1.50 0.58
C ALA A 13 -14.22 -0.97 2.01
N SER A 14 -13.81 -1.74 3.01
CA SER A 14 -13.41 -1.22 4.32
C SER A 14 -12.20 -0.31 4.07
N GLY A 15 -12.48 0.99 3.93
CA GLY A 15 -11.46 2.01 3.69
C GLY A 15 -11.43 2.64 2.30
N ARG A 16 -12.58 2.79 1.63
CA ARG A 16 -12.76 3.82 0.60
C ARG A 16 -13.86 4.81 1.00
N TRP A 17 -13.50 6.08 1.03
CA TRP A 17 -14.35 7.16 1.52
C TRP A 17 -14.50 8.23 0.43
N PRO A 18 -15.71 8.49 -0.08
CA PRO A 18 -15.95 9.71 -0.85
C PRO A 18 -15.56 10.94 -0.01
N LEU A 19 -14.96 11.95 -0.61
CA LEU A 19 -14.42 13.13 0.09
C LEU A 19 -15.46 13.78 1.02
N GLN A 20 -16.72 13.89 0.58
CA GLN A 20 -17.80 14.42 1.40
C GLN A 20 -18.06 13.60 2.67
N THR A 21 -18.01 12.28 2.57
CA THR A 21 -18.19 11.35 3.70
C THR A 21 -16.99 11.40 4.62
N ALA A 22 -15.78 11.44 4.06
CA ALA A 22 -14.54 11.58 4.83
C ALA A 22 -14.53 12.87 5.65
N LYS A 23 -14.97 14.00 5.06
CA LYS A 23 -15.10 15.28 5.77
C LYS A 23 -16.09 15.20 6.93
N ALA A 24 -17.24 14.56 6.72
CA ALA A 24 -18.27 14.43 7.76
C ALA A 24 -17.89 13.45 8.88
N ARG A 25 -17.02 12.47 8.60
CA ARG A 25 -16.65 11.37 9.50
C ARG A 25 -15.14 11.28 9.73
N LEU A 26 -14.43 12.41 9.71
CA LEU A 26 -12.97 12.41 9.72
C LEU A 26 -12.38 11.67 10.92
N SER A 27 -12.97 11.80 12.10
CA SER A 27 -12.53 11.07 13.30
C SER A 27 -12.57 9.55 13.13
N GLU A 28 -13.54 9.04 12.39
CA GLU A 28 -13.65 7.61 12.10
C GLU A 28 -12.63 7.17 11.06
N VAL A 29 -12.41 7.98 10.01
CA VAL A 29 -11.34 7.73 9.03
C VAL A 29 -9.98 7.66 9.73
N VAL A 30 -9.71 8.58 10.66
CA VAL A 30 -8.47 8.60 11.44
C VAL A 30 -8.36 7.37 12.36
N ARG A 31 -9.45 6.99 13.04
CA ARG A 31 -9.47 5.77 13.86
C ARG A 31 -9.18 4.54 13.01
N ALA A 32 -9.89 4.36 11.90
CA ALA A 32 -9.70 3.25 10.98
C ALA A 32 -8.28 3.23 10.40
N ALA A 33 -7.70 4.39 10.08
CA ALA A 33 -6.31 4.50 9.64
C ALA A 33 -5.31 3.95 10.65
N ARG A 34 -5.60 4.10 11.96
CA ARG A 34 -4.74 3.64 13.06
C ARG A 34 -4.98 2.19 13.48
N THR A 35 -6.20 1.67 13.32
CA THR A 35 -6.57 0.32 13.82
C THR A 35 -6.75 -0.72 12.73
N GLU A 36 -7.11 -0.29 11.52
CA GLU A 36 -7.43 -1.16 10.38
C GLU A 36 -6.48 -0.93 9.20
N GLY A 37 -5.58 0.05 9.30
CA GLY A 37 -4.60 0.38 8.27
C GLY A 37 -5.10 1.42 7.25
N PRO A 38 -4.37 1.62 6.13
CA PRO A 38 -4.55 2.74 5.22
C PRO A 38 -5.99 2.93 4.67
N GLN A 39 -6.49 4.16 4.72
CA GLN A 39 -7.84 4.53 4.28
C GLN A 39 -7.78 5.42 3.04
N ARG A 40 -8.46 5.07 1.96
CA ARG A 40 -8.47 5.83 0.70
C ARG A 40 -9.61 6.83 0.69
N VAL A 41 -9.31 8.07 0.30
CA VAL A 41 -10.31 9.11 0.04
C VAL A 41 -10.44 9.33 -1.46
N THR A 42 -11.68 9.36 -1.97
CA THR A 42 -11.98 9.48 -3.38
C THR A 42 -12.67 10.79 -3.75
N VAL A 43 -12.36 11.29 -4.94
CA VAL A 43 -13.02 12.44 -5.58
C VAL A 43 -13.55 11.97 -6.93
N HIS A 44 -14.85 12.16 -7.19
CA HIS A 44 -15.53 11.61 -8.37
C HIS A 44 -15.29 10.09 -8.57
N GLY A 45 -15.19 9.36 -7.47
CA GLY A 45 -14.95 7.90 -7.47
C GLY A 45 -13.51 7.47 -7.76
N GLN A 46 -12.59 8.39 -8.03
CA GLN A 46 -11.17 8.12 -8.23
C GLN A 46 -10.39 8.35 -6.94
N ASP A 47 -9.35 7.56 -6.70
CA ASP A 47 -8.45 7.76 -5.56
C ASP A 47 -7.78 9.13 -5.67
N ALA A 48 -7.94 9.94 -4.62
CA ALA A 48 -7.33 11.26 -4.53
C ALA A 48 -6.20 11.29 -3.49
N VAL A 49 -6.45 10.74 -2.29
CA VAL A 49 -5.46 10.66 -1.21
C VAL A 49 -5.62 9.37 -0.42
N VAL A 50 -4.58 9.00 0.34
CA VAL A 50 -4.61 7.90 1.31
C VAL A 50 -4.24 8.47 2.69
N VAL A 51 -5.08 8.19 3.67
CA VAL A 51 -4.85 8.51 5.09
C VAL A 51 -4.20 7.29 5.73
N VAL A 52 -3.05 7.49 6.36
CA VAL A 52 -2.28 6.48 7.09
C VAL A 52 -2.01 6.97 8.50
N ALA A 53 -1.76 6.05 9.43
CA ALA A 53 -1.28 6.41 10.74
C ALA A 53 0.07 7.14 10.62
N ALA A 54 0.32 8.13 11.48
CA ALA A 54 1.53 8.94 11.39
C ALA A 54 2.78 8.09 11.66
N GLU A 55 2.68 7.18 12.62
CA GLU A 55 3.69 6.19 12.97
C GLU A 55 4.10 5.31 11.77
N ASP A 56 3.12 4.84 10.99
CA ASP A 56 3.36 4.03 9.80
C ASP A 56 4.02 4.85 8.69
N PHE A 57 3.59 6.11 8.52
CA PHE A 57 4.19 7.01 7.55
C PHE A 57 5.66 7.31 7.88
N GLU A 58 5.97 7.66 9.13
CA GLU A 58 7.35 7.90 9.56
C GLU A 58 8.21 6.63 9.44
N GLY A 59 7.67 5.45 9.77
CA GLY A 59 8.36 4.18 9.54
C GLY A 59 8.67 3.93 8.06
N SER A 60 7.73 4.25 7.16
CA SER A 60 7.89 4.10 5.71
C SER A 60 8.90 5.07 5.09
N LYS A 61 9.16 6.22 5.74
CA LYS A 61 10.17 7.19 5.29
C LYS A 61 11.60 6.69 5.48
N ARG A 62 11.82 5.56 6.17
CA ARG A 62 13.13 4.90 6.16
C ARG A 62 13.43 4.47 4.74
N THR A 63 14.15 5.34 4.04
CA THR A 63 14.64 5.05 2.71
C THR A 63 15.46 3.77 2.77
N GLY A 64 15.51 3.02 1.67
CA GLY A 64 16.40 1.86 1.56
C GLY A 64 17.88 2.20 1.75
N ALA A 65 18.26 3.44 2.09
CA ALA A 65 19.61 3.88 2.34
C ALA A 65 20.32 3.05 3.42
N ASP A 66 19.66 2.71 4.53
CA ASP A 66 20.29 1.87 5.57
C ASP A 66 20.59 0.47 5.04
N LEU A 67 19.65 -0.09 4.25
CA LEU A 67 19.85 -1.37 3.58
C LEU A 67 20.93 -1.29 2.50
N VAL A 68 20.95 -0.21 1.70
CA VAL A 68 21.96 0.03 0.67
C VAL A 68 23.33 0.21 1.30
N ALA A 69 23.45 0.94 2.40
CA ALA A 69 24.69 1.10 3.15
C ALA A 69 25.18 -0.24 3.72
N ALA A 70 24.27 -1.03 4.30
CA ALA A 70 24.58 -2.37 4.80
C ALA A 70 25.05 -3.32 3.69
N LEU A 71 24.37 -3.31 2.53
CA LEU A 71 24.73 -4.15 1.39
C LEU A 71 26.02 -3.69 0.70
N SER A 72 26.25 -2.37 0.61
CA SER A 72 27.47 -1.81 -0.01
C SER A 72 28.71 -1.97 0.88
N GLY A 73 28.54 -2.05 2.20
CA GLY A 73 29.62 -2.36 3.15
C GLY A 73 29.88 -3.85 3.35
N SER A 74 29.09 -4.73 2.70
CA SER A 74 29.25 -6.17 2.79
C SER A 74 30.51 -6.65 2.04
N PRO A 75 31.16 -7.74 2.49
CA PRO A 75 32.20 -8.43 1.71
C PRO A 75 31.77 -8.87 0.30
N LEU A 76 30.46 -8.86 0.03
CA LEU A 76 29.87 -9.21 -1.26
C LEU A 76 29.54 -7.99 -2.14
N ALA A 77 30.02 -6.79 -1.78
CA ALA A 77 29.71 -5.56 -2.51
C ALA A 77 30.12 -5.59 -3.99
N GLU A 78 31.14 -6.38 -4.34
CA GLU A 78 31.66 -6.51 -5.71
C GLU A 78 31.02 -7.66 -6.51
N VAL A 79 30.07 -8.40 -5.92
CA VAL A 79 29.41 -9.50 -6.63
C VAL A 79 28.45 -8.95 -7.67
N GLU A 80 28.69 -9.28 -8.94
CA GLU A 80 27.74 -9.00 -10.01
C GLU A 80 26.57 -10.00 -9.96
N PHE A 81 25.35 -9.46 -9.93
CA PHE A 81 24.13 -10.26 -10.00
C PHE A 81 23.52 -10.17 -11.39
N GLU A 82 23.26 -11.31 -12.00
CA GLU A 82 22.42 -11.37 -13.18
C GLU A 82 20.98 -11.06 -12.77
N ARG A 83 20.41 -9.95 -13.28
CA ARG A 83 19.02 -9.58 -12.99
C ARG A 83 18.06 -10.41 -13.85
N THR A 84 17.84 -11.65 -13.44
CA THR A 84 16.84 -12.50 -14.08
C THR A 84 15.46 -12.16 -13.52
N SER A 85 14.65 -11.45 -14.32
CA SER A 85 13.25 -11.21 -13.96
C SER A 85 12.46 -12.49 -14.17
N PHE A 86 11.93 -13.05 -13.09
CA PHE A 86 10.89 -14.07 -13.16
C PHE A 86 9.69 -13.64 -12.32
N LYS A 87 8.48 -13.95 -12.80
CA LYS A 87 7.27 -13.76 -12.00
C LYS A 87 7.23 -14.83 -10.91
N ALA A 88 7.74 -14.48 -9.73
CA ALA A 88 7.53 -15.27 -8.54
C ALA A 88 6.11 -15.02 -8.01
N PRO A 89 5.41 -16.05 -7.50
CA PRO A 89 4.23 -15.81 -6.67
C PRO A 89 4.67 -15.00 -5.43
N MET A 90 4.04 -13.84 -5.20
CA MET A 90 4.23 -13.12 -3.95
C MET A 90 3.64 -13.97 -2.82
N ARG A 91 4.38 -14.09 -1.71
CA ARG A 91 3.83 -14.71 -0.50
C ARG A 91 2.63 -13.88 -0.04
N ASP A 92 1.54 -14.54 0.31
CA ASP A 92 0.46 -13.90 1.06
C ASP A 92 1.05 -13.41 2.39
N VAL A 93 0.99 -12.10 2.59
CA VAL A 93 1.34 -11.47 3.86
C VAL A 93 0.04 -11.27 4.62
N SER A 94 -0.15 -12.07 5.67
CA SER A 94 -1.19 -11.79 6.66
C SER A 94 -0.75 -10.57 7.45
N LEU A 95 -1.37 -9.43 7.16
CA LEU A 95 -1.27 -8.20 7.96
C LEU A 95 -2.21 -8.29 9.17
#